data_AF-A0A3L5TTA9-F1
#
_entry.id   AF-A0A3L5TTA9-F1
#
_cell.length_a   1.000
_cell.length_b   1.000
_cell.length_c   1.000
_cell.angle_alpha   90.00
_cell.angle_beta   90.00
_cell.angle_gamma   90.00
#
_symmetry.space_group_name_H-M   'P 1'
#
loop_
_entity.id
_entity.type
_entity.pdbx_description
1 polymer ?
#
loop_
_entity_poly.entity_id
_entity_poly.type
_entity_poly.pdbx_seq_one_letter_code
_entity_poly.pdbx_strand_id
1 'polypeptide(L)'
;LKGFDTPAAPSTGDHGLPNPFADRPSTARQHAQAKNNVESAINDLDRDVNNPEGVELSVWERLCKFRRIKIENEFLIKQKALVFAEMEAFYRKRQDEDEILKNEIEDLQMKISKLKNDEARVNLNLEVQLLLKQGQVETDTSTFIADYKNSALIHRSVVEELNTNIKKLGEDKIASMVESKDFRKGIIQLEWEHKKMLMEMEDFQNKMKDIQFMKVTREIQLFLNNVAEYEAKKADEINKLEQTIMTQLKHHEKKLAHQKKILREHNRTIKAKDADNTNIDSDLMERNVTVNERKLIDEVNADRRSDAGKDKRYMEIVQRRKLVDLAKAQAQEVAVLRAEVERLRMRTFPALVQVEH
;
A
#
# COMPACT_ATOMS: atom_id res chain seq x y z
N LEU A 1 4.29 -65.36 -79.17
CA LEU A 1 5.53 -64.67 -78.73
C LEU A 1 6.17 -65.57 -77.68
N LYS A 2 7.15 -66.41 -78.03
CA LYS A 2 8.59 -66.23 -77.65
C LYS A 2 8.69 -65.72 -76.20
N GLY A 3 9.02 -66.50 -75.18
CA GLY A 3 10.13 -67.45 -75.04
C GLY A 3 11.31 -66.71 -74.42
N PHE A 4 11.76 -67.09 -73.22
CA PHE A 4 13.12 -66.85 -72.73
C PHE A 4 13.47 -67.83 -71.60
N ASP A 5 14.45 -68.68 -71.89
CA ASP A 5 15.22 -69.52 -70.99
C ASP A 5 16.15 -68.71 -70.10
N THR A 6 16.47 -69.22 -68.90
CA THR A 6 17.80 -69.10 -68.25
C THR A 6 17.91 -70.08 -67.06
N PRO A 7 19.13 -70.44 -66.58
CA PRO A 7 19.77 -71.72 -66.87
C PRO A 7 20.04 -72.60 -65.64
N ALA A 8 20.44 -73.85 -65.87
CA ALA A 8 20.94 -74.78 -64.85
C ALA A 8 22.47 -74.66 -64.64
N ALA A 9 22.91 -74.68 -63.37
CA ALA A 9 24.24 -75.08 -62.88
C ALA A 9 24.21 -75.23 -61.34
N PRO A 10 25.21 -75.84 -60.68
CA PRO A 10 25.66 -77.24 -60.73
C PRO A 10 25.53 -77.95 -59.36
N SER A 11 25.76 -79.26 -59.34
CA SER A 11 25.78 -80.08 -58.12
C SER A 11 26.89 -79.70 -57.15
N THR A 12 26.56 -79.51 -55.86
CA THR A 12 27.49 -79.68 -54.74
C THR A 12 26.86 -80.60 -53.70
N GLY A 13 27.65 -81.58 -53.27
CA GLY A 13 27.22 -82.73 -52.49
C GLY A 13 26.60 -82.40 -51.13
N ASP A 14 25.59 -83.21 -50.82
CA ASP A 14 25.33 -83.89 -49.56
C ASP A 14 26.24 -83.57 -48.36
N HIS A 15 25.74 -82.71 -47.47
CA HIS A 15 25.91 -82.87 -46.03
C HIS A 15 24.55 -82.69 -45.36
N GLY A 16 23.85 -83.83 -45.23
CA GLY A 16 22.57 -84.07 -44.56
C GLY A 16 22.05 -83.01 -43.59
N LEU A 17 21.08 -82.22 -44.06
CA LEU A 17 20.02 -81.68 -43.21
C LEU A 17 18.97 -82.79 -43.02
N PRO A 18 18.56 -83.13 -41.78
CA PRO A 18 17.56 -84.18 -41.56
C PRO A 18 16.26 -83.80 -42.25
N ASN A 19 15.76 -84.68 -43.12
CA ASN A 19 14.49 -84.47 -43.82
C ASN A 19 13.36 -84.17 -42.82
N PRO A 20 12.74 -82.97 -42.84
CA PRO A 20 11.69 -82.59 -41.90
C PRO A 20 10.40 -83.42 -42.08
N PHE A 21 10.30 -84.18 -43.17
CA PHE A 21 9.22 -85.12 -43.51
C PHE A 21 9.60 -86.59 -43.36
N ALA A 22 10.79 -86.92 -42.81
CA ALA A 22 11.06 -88.29 -42.42
C ALA A 22 10.06 -88.71 -41.34
N ASP A 23 9.54 -89.95 -41.42
CA ASP A 23 8.68 -90.53 -40.40
C ASP A 23 9.36 -90.41 -39.04
N ARG A 24 8.93 -89.42 -38.25
CA ARG A 24 9.39 -89.26 -36.87
C ARG A 24 8.99 -90.55 -36.17
N PRO A 25 9.92 -91.27 -35.53
CA PRO A 25 9.54 -92.46 -34.79
C PRO A 25 8.43 -92.08 -33.82
N SER A 26 7.29 -92.77 -33.89
CA SER A 26 6.13 -92.54 -33.02
C SER A 26 6.61 -92.37 -31.58
N THR A 27 5.96 -91.53 -30.78
CA THR A 27 6.26 -91.33 -29.36
C THR A 27 6.45 -92.67 -28.63
N ALA A 28 5.67 -93.69 -29.01
CA ALA A 28 5.82 -95.06 -28.52
C ALA A 28 7.16 -95.72 -28.90
N ARG A 29 7.66 -95.53 -30.13
CA ARG A 29 8.96 -96.02 -30.61
C ARG A 29 10.13 -95.29 -29.95
N GLN A 30 10.00 -93.98 -29.71
CA GLN A 30 10.99 -93.20 -28.96
C GLN A 30 11.07 -93.64 -27.49
N HIS A 31 9.93 -93.88 -26.84
CA HIS A 31 9.88 -94.44 -25.48
C HIS A 31 10.49 -95.84 -25.41
N ALA A 32 10.22 -96.70 -26.39
CA ALA A 32 10.80 -98.04 -26.46
C ALA A 32 12.33 -98.00 -26.63
N GLN A 33 12.85 -97.13 -27.50
CA GLN A 33 14.28 -96.93 -27.66
C GLN A 33 14.95 -96.36 -26.40
N ALA A 34 14.33 -95.36 -25.76
CA ALA A 34 14.83 -94.81 -24.50
C ALA A 34 14.87 -95.88 -23.39
N LYS A 35 13.83 -96.72 -23.29
CA LYS A 35 13.79 -97.84 -22.34
C LYS A 35 14.93 -98.85 -22.60
N ASN A 36 15.16 -99.21 -23.86
CA ASN A 36 16.23 -100.14 -24.22
C ASN A 36 17.63 -99.55 -23.93
N ASN A 37 17.83 -98.26 -24.18
CA ASN A 37 19.09 -97.58 -23.87
C ASN A 37 19.36 -97.54 -22.36
N VAL A 38 18.32 -97.28 -21.54
CA VAL A 38 18.43 -97.32 -20.07
C VAL A 38 18.76 -98.74 -19.59
N GLU A 39 18.11 -99.77 -20.13
CA GLU A 39 18.39 -101.17 -19.77
C GLU A 39 19.83 -101.58 -20.13
N SER A 40 20.33 -101.17 -21.30
CA SER A 40 21.73 -101.41 -21.70
C SER A 40 22.71 -100.73 -20.72
N ALA A 41 22.44 -99.48 -20.34
CA ALA A 41 23.30 -98.76 -19.39
C ALA A 41 23.29 -99.38 -17.99
N ILE A 42 22.14 -99.89 -17.53
CA ILE A 42 22.03 -100.63 -16.26
C ILE A 42 22.86 -101.92 -16.32
N ASN A 43 22.75 -102.68 -17.40
CA ASN A 43 23.52 -103.92 -17.58
C ASN A 43 25.03 -103.66 -17.61
N ASP A 44 25.47 -102.54 -18.18
CA ASP A 44 26.87 -102.14 -18.16
C ASP A 44 27.37 -101.73 -16.78
N LEU A 45 26.53 -101.06 -15.97
CA LEU A 45 26.83 -100.68 -14.59
C LEU A 45 26.89 -101.89 -13.64
N ASP A 46 26.07 -102.91 -13.90
CA ASP A 46 25.97 -104.10 -13.06
C ASP A 46 27.07 -105.15 -13.33
N ARG A 47 27.98 -104.91 -14.28
CA ARG A 47 29.11 -105.81 -14.59
C ARG A 47 30.02 -105.99 -13.37
N ASP A 48 30.53 -107.21 -13.19
CA ASP A 48 31.42 -107.57 -12.07
C ASP A 48 32.70 -106.74 -12.00
N VAL A 49 33.16 -106.21 -13.14
CA VAL A 49 34.32 -105.31 -13.24
C VAL A 49 34.12 -103.99 -12.48
N ASN A 50 32.87 -103.59 -12.25
CA ASN A 50 32.54 -102.38 -11.51
C ASN A 50 32.36 -102.63 -10.00
N ASN A 51 32.53 -103.87 -9.52
CA ASN A 51 32.48 -104.18 -8.10
C ASN A 51 33.72 -103.60 -7.39
N PRO A 52 33.57 -102.73 -6.38
CA PRO A 52 34.70 -102.15 -5.66
C PRO A 52 35.53 -103.20 -4.91
N GLU A 53 36.85 -102.97 -4.85
CA GLU A 53 37.75 -103.85 -4.11
C GLU A 53 37.38 -103.91 -2.61
N GLY A 54 37.27 -105.12 -2.06
CA GLY A 54 36.92 -105.36 -0.66
C GLY A 54 35.42 -105.56 -0.37
N VAL A 55 34.54 -105.49 -1.38
CA VAL A 55 33.10 -105.75 -1.22
C VAL A 55 32.76 -107.20 -1.59
N GLU A 56 32.04 -107.89 -0.70
CA GLU A 56 31.51 -109.24 -1.00
C GLU A 56 30.52 -109.21 -2.16
N LEU A 57 30.59 -110.23 -3.03
CA LEU A 57 29.72 -110.35 -4.20
C LEU A 57 28.23 -110.36 -3.84
N SER A 58 27.87 -110.96 -2.69
CA SER A 58 26.49 -111.01 -2.19
C SER A 58 25.91 -109.61 -1.89
N VAL A 59 26.77 -108.67 -1.46
CA VAL A 59 26.42 -107.28 -1.19
C VAL A 59 26.31 -106.49 -2.50
N TRP A 60 27.20 -106.74 -3.45
CA TRP A 60 27.16 -106.16 -4.80
C TRP A 60 25.88 -106.55 -5.56
N GLU A 61 25.52 -107.83 -5.59
CA GLU A 61 24.29 -108.32 -6.21
C GLU A 61 23.03 -107.67 -5.62
N ARG A 62 23.00 -107.52 -4.29
CA ARG A 62 21.90 -106.85 -3.59
C ARG A 62 21.83 -105.36 -3.95
N LEU A 63 22.98 -104.69 -4.06
CA LEU A 63 23.05 -103.30 -4.52
C LEU A 63 22.56 -103.15 -5.96
N CYS A 64 22.98 -104.01 -6.88
CA CYS A 64 22.50 -104.04 -8.27
C CYS A 64 20.98 -104.23 -8.33
N LYS A 65 20.44 -105.15 -7.52
CA LYS A 65 18.98 -105.35 -7.40
C LYS A 65 18.26 -104.10 -6.90
N PHE A 66 18.76 -103.45 -5.84
CA PHE A 66 18.16 -102.21 -5.35
C PHE A 66 18.30 -101.04 -6.32
N ARG A 67 19.42 -100.95 -7.06
CA ARG A 67 19.64 -99.95 -8.11
C ARG A 67 18.61 -100.09 -9.22
N ARG A 68 18.36 -101.32 -9.71
CA ARG A 68 17.33 -101.60 -10.72
C ARG A 68 15.94 -101.18 -10.25
N ILE A 69 15.54 -101.59 -9.04
CA ILE A 69 14.25 -101.21 -8.45
C ILE A 69 14.12 -99.69 -8.32
N LYS A 70 15.18 -99.01 -7.86
CA LYS A 70 15.20 -97.55 -7.74
C LYS A 70 15.02 -96.87 -9.11
N ILE A 71 15.78 -97.28 -10.11
CA ILE A 71 15.72 -96.70 -11.46
C ILE A 71 14.34 -96.94 -12.08
N GLU A 72 13.76 -98.12 -11.93
CA GLU A 72 12.42 -98.42 -12.45
C GLU A 72 11.34 -97.57 -11.77
N ASN A 73 11.41 -97.40 -10.45
CA ASN A 73 10.51 -96.52 -9.72
C ASN A 73 10.69 -95.05 -10.14
N GLU A 74 11.91 -94.55 -10.29
CA GLU A 74 12.19 -93.20 -10.78
C GLU A 74 11.67 -92.99 -12.21
N PHE A 75 11.80 -93.99 -13.08
CA PHE A 75 11.26 -93.95 -14.43
C PHE A 75 9.72 -93.89 -14.42
N LEU A 76 9.08 -94.71 -13.59
CA LEU A 76 7.62 -94.70 -13.42
C LEU A 76 7.13 -93.35 -12.88
N ILE A 77 7.81 -92.79 -11.87
CA ILE A 77 7.52 -91.47 -11.33
C ILE A 77 7.62 -90.40 -12.42
N LYS A 78 8.68 -90.42 -13.24
CA LYS A 78 8.84 -89.49 -14.36
C LYS A 78 7.72 -89.61 -15.40
N GLN A 79 7.32 -90.84 -15.74
CA GLN A 79 6.22 -91.07 -16.67
C GLN A 79 4.89 -90.54 -16.12
N LYS A 80 4.60 -90.81 -14.84
CA LYS A 80 3.38 -90.30 -14.18
C LYS A 80 3.40 -88.78 -14.03
N ALA A 81 4.56 -88.19 -13.73
CA ALA A 81 4.73 -86.74 -13.66
C ALA A 81 4.49 -86.07 -15.03
N LEU A 82 4.92 -86.70 -16.13
CA LEU A 82 4.67 -86.20 -17.48
C LEU A 82 3.17 -86.21 -17.81
N VAL A 83 2.49 -87.35 -17.58
CA VAL A 83 1.04 -87.46 -17.79
C VAL A 83 0.28 -86.47 -16.90
N PHE A 84 0.70 -86.31 -15.65
CA PHE A 84 0.11 -85.34 -14.74
C PHE A 84 0.26 -83.90 -15.25
N ALA A 85 1.45 -83.53 -15.75
CA ALA A 85 1.69 -82.21 -16.33
C ALA A 85 0.83 -81.95 -17.57
N GLU A 86 0.65 -82.95 -18.44
CA GLU A 86 -0.25 -82.86 -19.60
C GLU A 86 -1.71 -82.67 -19.18
N MET A 87 -2.17 -83.44 -18.20
CA MET A 87 -3.53 -83.32 -17.65
C MET A 87 -3.73 -81.96 -16.98
N GLU A 88 -2.75 -81.46 -16.24
CA GLU A 88 -2.81 -80.16 -15.57
C GLU A 88 -2.83 -79.02 -16.59
N ALA A 89 -2.02 -79.09 -17.66
CA ALA A 89 -2.05 -78.11 -18.75
C ALA A 89 -3.41 -78.10 -19.47
N PHE A 90 -3.99 -79.27 -19.73
CA PHE A 90 -5.32 -79.38 -20.32
C PHE A 90 -6.40 -78.81 -19.39
N TYR A 91 -6.33 -79.13 -18.10
CA TYR A 91 -7.26 -78.63 -17.10
C TYR A 91 -7.21 -77.10 -16.99
N ARG A 92 -6.01 -76.51 -16.89
CA ARG A 92 -5.83 -75.05 -16.88
C ARG A 92 -6.40 -74.40 -18.13
N LYS A 93 -6.13 -74.95 -19.32
CA LYS A 93 -6.71 -74.46 -20.57
C LYS A 93 -8.24 -74.47 -20.54
N ARG A 94 -8.86 -75.51 -19.99
CA ARG A 94 -10.32 -75.59 -19.84
C ARG A 94 -10.86 -74.57 -18.84
N GLN A 95 -10.14 -74.30 -17.75
CA GLN A 95 -10.51 -73.27 -16.79
C GLN A 95 -10.44 -71.87 -17.40
N ASP A 96 -9.38 -71.56 -18.15
CA ASP A 96 -9.23 -70.27 -18.82
C ASP A 96 -10.37 -70.04 -19.83
N GLU A 97 -10.72 -71.07 -20.62
CA GLU A 97 -11.85 -71.01 -21.54
C GLU A 97 -13.20 -70.82 -20.82
N ASP A 98 -13.41 -71.49 -19.68
CA ASP A 98 -14.63 -71.34 -18.86
C ASP A 98 -14.75 -69.93 -18.28
N GLU A 99 -13.66 -69.35 -17.78
CA GLU A 99 -13.64 -67.97 -17.28
C GLU A 99 -13.90 -66.94 -18.39
N ILE A 100 -13.35 -67.16 -19.59
CA ILE A 100 -13.65 -66.30 -20.75
C ILE A 100 -15.15 -66.35 -21.08
N LEU A 101 -15.75 -67.55 -21.12
CA LEU A 101 -17.17 -67.71 -21.42
C LEU A 101 -18.06 -67.11 -20.32
N LYS A 102 -17.71 -67.25 -19.04
CA LYS A 102 -18.43 -66.60 -17.93
C LYS A 102 -18.43 -65.08 -18.07
N ASN A 103 -17.27 -64.48 -18.34
CA ASN A 103 -17.18 -63.04 -18.55
C ASN A 103 -18.03 -62.58 -19.76
N GLU A 104 -18.04 -63.35 -20.86
CA GLU A 104 -18.89 -63.06 -22.02
C GLU A 104 -20.40 -63.15 -21.67
N ILE A 105 -20.79 -64.14 -20.86
CA ILE A 105 -22.17 -64.26 -20.38
C ILE A 105 -22.56 -63.04 -19.54
N GLU A 106 -21.72 -62.61 -18.61
CA GLU A 106 -21.98 -61.42 -17.77
C GLU A 106 -22.10 -60.16 -18.62
N ASP A 107 -21.20 -59.97 -19.59
CA ASP A 107 -21.25 -58.85 -20.53
C ASP A 107 -22.54 -58.84 -21.36
N LEU A 108 -22.97 -60.01 -21.85
CA LEU A 108 -24.22 -60.15 -22.58
C LEU A 108 -25.43 -59.87 -21.69
N GLN A 109 -25.42 -60.30 -20.42
CA GLN A 109 -26.48 -60.01 -19.45
C GLN A 109 -26.57 -58.50 -19.16
N MET A 110 -25.44 -57.80 -19.01
CA MET A 110 -25.41 -56.35 -18.86
C MET A 110 -25.97 -55.65 -20.11
N LYS A 111 -25.59 -56.10 -21.32
CA LYS A 111 -26.11 -55.56 -22.58
C LYS A 111 -27.62 -55.77 -22.71
N ILE A 112 -28.13 -56.95 -22.36
CA ILE A 112 -29.58 -57.24 -22.36
C ILE A 112 -30.30 -56.32 -21.37
N SER A 113 -29.77 -56.16 -20.16
CA SER A 113 -30.37 -55.30 -19.14
C SER A 113 -30.41 -53.83 -19.59
N LYS A 114 -29.34 -53.35 -20.22
CA LYS A 114 -29.30 -52.03 -20.84
C LYS A 114 -30.35 -51.89 -21.95
N LEU A 115 -30.42 -52.85 -22.87
CA LEU A 115 -31.39 -52.83 -23.97
C LEU A 115 -32.84 -52.84 -23.45
N LYS A 116 -33.15 -53.62 -22.41
CA LYS A 116 -34.47 -53.61 -21.75
C LYS A 116 -34.79 -52.25 -21.12
N ASN A 117 -33.81 -51.62 -20.48
CA ASN A 117 -33.98 -50.28 -19.92
C ASN A 117 -34.17 -49.23 -21.01
N ASP A 118 -33.43 -49.32 -22.11
CA ASP A 118 -33.54 -48.42 -23.24
C ASP A 118 -34.88 -48.61 -23.96
N GLU A 119 -35.34 -49.86 -24.15
CA GLU A 119 -36.67 -50.18 -24.66
C GLU A 119 -37.76 -49.61 -23.76
N ALA A 120 -37.67 -49.82 -22.45
CA ALA A 120 -38.63 -49.27 -21.49
C ALA A 120 -38.61 -47.74 -21.54
N ARG A 121 -37.44 -47.11 -21.63
CA ARG A 121 -37.31 -45.66 -21.80
C ARG A 121 -38.01 -45.19 -23.05
N VAL A 122 -37.79 -45.82 -24.21
CA VAL A 122 -38.41 -45.42 -25.48
C VAL A 122 -39.92 -45.64 -25.46
N ASN A 123 -40.39 -46.80 -25.00
CA ASN A 123 -41.80 -47.16 -24.98
C ASN A 123 -42.61 -46.36 -23.95
N LEU A 124 -41.98 -45.94 -22.85
CA LEU A 124 -42.59 -45.16 -21.78
C LEU A 124 -42.15 -43.69 -21.81
N ASN A 125 -41.47 -43.24 -22.87
CA ASN A 125 -41.06 -41.84 -23.03
C ASN A 125 -42.30 -40.99 -23.33
N LEU A 126 -43.02 -40.63 -22.29
CA LEU A 126 -44.15 -39.74 -22.38
C LEU A 126 -43.61 -38.31 -22.31
N GLU A 127 -43.87 -37.54 -23.36
CA GLU A 127 -43.64 -36.09 -23.32
C GLU A 127 -44.68 -35.47 -22.37
N VAL A 128 -44.22 -35.07 -21.19
CA VAL A 128 -45.04 -34.37 -20.20
C VAL A 128 -44.67 -32.89 -20.24
N GLN A 129 -45.64 -32.05 -20.60
CA GLN A 129 -45.49 -30.60 -20.52
C GLN A 129 -45.67 -30.14 -19.07
N LEU A 130 -44.65 -29.49 -18.51
CA LEU A 130 -44.70 -28.89 -17.18
C LEU A 130 -44.74 -27.37 -17.29
N LEU A 131 -45.72 -26.76 -16.62
CA LEU A 131 -45.85 -25.30 -16.52
C LEU A 131 -45.18 -24.83 -15.23
N LEU A 132 -43.93 -24.39 -15.33
CA LEU A 132 -43.14 -23.87 -14.21
C LEU A 132 -43.14 -22.34 -14.20
N LYS A 133 -43.05 -21.74 -13.01
CA LYS A 133 -42.96 -20.28 -12.88
C LYS A 133 -41.52 -19.79 -13.13
N GLN A 134 -41.38 -18.55 -13.57
CA GLN A 134 -40.09 -17.87 -13.67
C GLN A 134 -39.38 -17.90 -12.29
N GLY A 135 -38.12 -18.34 -12.27
CA GLY A 135 -37.34 -18.57 -11.03
C GLY A 135 -37.33 -20.01 -10.52
N GLN A 136 -38.14 -20.91 -11.10
CA GLN A 136 -38.01 -22.37 -10.89
C GLN A 136 -37.22 -23.07 -12.00
N VAL A 137 -36.85 -22.32 -13.02
CA VAL A 137 -36.03 -22.74 -14.16
C VAL A 137 -34.77 -21.89 -14.09
N GLU A 138 -33.64 -22.53 -13.78
CA GLU A 138 -32.33 -21.87 -13.62
C GLU A 138 -31.49 -21.93 -14.90
N THR A 139 -32.08 -22.31 -16.04
CA THR A 139 -31.38 -22.36 -17.33
C THR A 139 -31.45 -21.02 -18.05
N ASP A 140 -30.36 -20.67 -18.75
CA ASP A 140 -30.29 -19.46 -19.55
C ASP A 140 -31.36 -19.48 -20.66
N THR A 141 -32.36 -18.61 -20.55
CA THR A 141 -33.47 -18.49 -21.52
C THR A 141 -33.14 -17.45 -22.61
N SER A 142 -31.87 -17.29 -22.97
CA SER A 142 -31.39 -16.20 -23.85
C SER A 142 -31.82 -16.37 -25.31
N THR A 143 -32.22 -17.57 -25.71
CA THR A 143 -32.71 -17.89 -27.05
C THR A 143 -34.24 -17.95 -27.10
N PHE A 144 -34.84 -17.58 -28.24
CA PHE A 144 -36.29 -17.64 -28.46
C PHE A 144 -36.89 -19.04 -28.21
N ILE A 145 -36.08 -20.09 -28.44
CA ILE A 145 -36.36 -21.47 -28.04
C ILE A 145 -35.29 -21.83 -27.02
N ALA A 146 -35.68 -22.02 -25.76
CA ALA A 146 -34.75 -22.43 -24.71
C ALA A 146 -34.28 -23.87 -24.94
N ASP A 147 -32.97 -24.09 -24.90
CA ASP A 147 -32.38 -25.43 -25.01
C ASP A 147 -32.28 -26.07 -23.63
N TYR A 148 -33.03 -27.16 -23.42
CA TYR A 148 -33.09 -27.89 -22.16
C TYR A 148 -32.28 -29.21 -22.19
N LYS A 149 -31.50 -29.48 -23.25
CA LYS A 149 -30.74 -30.74 -23.39
C LYS A 149 -29.83 -31.05 -22.21
N ASN A 150 -29.26 -30.00 -21.59
CA ASN A 150 -28.35 -30.13 -20.45
C ASN A 150 -29.03 -29.76 -19.12
N SER A 151 -30.36 -29.83 -19.04
CA SER A 151 -31.12 -29.53 -17.83
C SER A 151 -31.63 -30.79 -17.16
N ALA A 152 -31.75 -30.75 -15.83
CA ALA A 152 -32.29 -31.84 -15.04
C ALA A 152 -33.47 -31.33 -14.21
N LEU A 153 -34.53 -32.13 -14.13
CA LEU A 153 -35.66 -31.86 -13.24
C LEU A 153 -35.30 -32.37 -11.84
N ILE A 154 -35.15 -31.46 -10.89
CA ILE A 154 -34.79 -31.78 -9.51
C ILE A 154 -35.99 -31.50 -8.61
N HIS A 155 -36.23 -32.38 -7.63
CA HIS A 155 -37.28 -32.16 -6.65
C HIS A 155 -36.93 -30.98 -5.73
N ARG A 156 -37.92 -30.11 -5.47
CA ARG A 156 -37.76 -28.88 -4.68
C ARG A 156 -37.13 -29.12 -3.30
N SER A 157 -37.43 -30.26 -2.66
CA SER A 157 -36.90 -30.57 -1.33
C SER A 157 -35.37 -30.59 -1.29
N VAL A 158 -34.72 -31.05 -2.37
CA VAL A 158 -33.25 -31.13 -2.45
C VAL A 158 -32.64 -29.73 -2.41
N VAL A 159 -33.25 -28.79 -3.14
CA VAL A 159 -32.82 -27.39 -3.17
C VAL A 159 -33.08 -26.71 -1.82
N GLU A 160 -34.23 -26.97 -1.20
CA GLU A 160 -34.57 -26.41 0.11
C GLU A 160 -33.69 -26.96 1.25
N GLU A 161 -33.34 -28.24 1.21
CA GLU A 161 -32.42 -28.86 2.14
C GLU A 161 -31.01 -28.28 1.98
N LEU A 162 -30.53 -28.16 0.73
CA LEU A 162 -29.25 -27.52 0.44
C LEU A 162 -29.23 -26.06 0.94
N ASN A 163 -30.30 -25.30 0.70
CA ASN A 163 -30.40 -23.91 1.16
C ASN A 163 -30.41 -23.81 2.70
N THR A 164 -31.09 -24.74 3.38
CA THR A 164 -31.03 -24.85 4.84
C THR A 164 -29.62 -25.13 5.32
N ASN A 165 -28.90 -26.06 4.67
CA ASN A 165 -27.52 -26.38 5.01
C ASN A 165 -26.58 -25.21 4.76
N ILE A 166 -26.73 -24.49 3.64
CA ILE A 166 -25.96 -23.27 3.33
C ILE A 166 -26.17 -22.22 4.43
N LYS A 167 -27.42 -22.01 4.87
CA LYS A 167 -27.72 -21.07 5.96
C LYS A 167 -27.06 -21.48 7.27
N LYS A 168 -27.16 -22.74 7.68
CA LYS A 168 -26.47 -23.27 8.87
C LYS A 168 -24.96 -23.05 8.81
N LEU A 169 -24.32 -23.41 7.70
CA LEU A 169 -22.88 -23.18 7.52
C LEU A 169 -22.51 -21.70 7.59
N GLY A 170 -23.39 -20.83 7.07
CA GLY A 170 -23.24 -19.37 7.19
C GLY A 170 -23.32 -18.90 8.65
N GLU A 171 -24.30 -19.38 9.41
CA GLU A 171 -24.46 -19.09 10.84
C GLU A 171 -23.26 -19.57 11.66
N ASP A 172 -22.81 -20.80 11.43
CA ASP A 172 -21.63 -21.38 12.11
C ASP A 172 -20.36 -20.58 11.81
N LYS A 173 -20.18 -20.16 10.56
CA LYS A 173 -19.06 -19.28 10.17
C LYS A 173 -19.13 -17.95 10.91
N ILE A 174 -20.30 -17.33 10.99
CA ILE A 174 -20.47 -16.06 11.70
C ILE A 174 -20.18 -16.25 13.20
N ALA A 175 -20.68 -17.31 13.82
CA ALA A 175 -20.41 -17.64 15.22
C ALA A 175 -18.90 -17.78 15.47
N SER A 176 -18.19 -18.54 14.64
CA SER A 176 -16.74 -18.70 14.73
C SER A 176 -15.98 -17.37 14.54
N MET A 177 -16.43 -16.50 13.64
CA MET A 177 -15.85 -15.16 13.48
C MET A 177 -16.07 -14.28 14.72
N VAL A 178 -17.25 -14.35 15.34
CA VAL A 178 -17.56 -13.60 16.56
C VAL A 178 -16.69 -14.06 17.71
N GLU A 179 -16.56 -15.38 17.91
CA GLU A 179 -15.68 -15.98 18.91
C GLU A 179 -14.23 -15.53 18.70
N SER A 180 -13.73 -15.59 17.46
CA SER A 180 -12.38 -15.13 17.11
C SER A 180 -12.18 -13.64 17.40
N LYS A 181 -13.18 -12.80 17.14
CA LYS A 181 -13.16 -11.36 17.42
C LYS A 181 -13.10 -11.10 18.93
N ASP A 182 -13.92 -11.80 19.71
CA ASP A 182 -13.99 -11.63 21.16
C ASP A 182 -12.73 -12.20 21.86
N PHE A 183 -12.17 -13.30 21.35
CA PHE A 183 -10.87 -13.82 21.78
C PHE A 183 -9.75 -12.77 21.60
N ARG A 184 -9.67 -12.12 20.44
CA ARG A 184 -8.70 -11.04 20.19
C ARG A 184 -8.90 -9.85 21.13
N LYS A 185 -10.15 -9.47 21.41
CA LYS A 185 -10.45 -8.43 22.41
C LYS A 185 -9.94 -8.83 23.79
N GLY A 186 -10.14 -10.09 24.18
CA GLY A 186 -9.62 -10.64 25.44
C GLY A 186 -8.10 -10.54 25.53
N ILE A 187 -7.38 -10.86 24.45
CA ILE A 187 -5.90 -10.71 24.41
C ILE A 187 -5.49 -9.25 24.63
N ILE A 188 -6.09 -8.30 23.90
CA ILE A 188 -5.75 -6.87 24.02
C ILE A 188 -6.00 -6.38 25.45
N GLN A 189 -7.11 -6.80 26.06
CA GLN A 189 -7.42 -6.46 27.45
C GLN A 189 -6.36 -7.01 28.41
N LEU A 190 -5.98 -8.28 28.27
CA LEU A 190 -4.94 -8.92 29.09
C LEU A 190 -3.57 -8.26 28.90
N GLU A 191 -3.20 -7.89 27.68
CA GLU A 191 -1.96 -7.17 27.39
C GLU A 191 -1.94 -5.79 28.07
N TRP A 192 -3.08 -5.08 28.06
CA TRP A 192 -3.22 -3.82 28.76
C TRP A 192 -3.10 -3.98 30.28
N GLU A 193 -3.75 -4.98 30.86
CA GLU A 193 -3.67 -5.30 32.28
C GLU A 193 -2.23 -5.66 32.70
N HIS A 194 -1.55 -6.47 31.89
CA HIS A 194 -0.15 -6.81 32.11
C HIS A 194 0.75 -5.55 32.08
N LYS A 195 0.56 -4.68 31.09
CA LYS A 195 1.31 -3.41 31.00
C LYS A 195 1.06 -2.50 32.19
N LYS A 196 -0.20 -2.41 32.65
CA LYS A 196 -0.57 -1.67 33.84
C LYS A 196 0.17 -2.22 35.08
N MET A 197 0.14 -3.54 35.29
CA MET A 197 0.84 -4.15 36.43
C MET A 197 2.36 -3.92 36.37
N LEU A 198 2.97 -3.94 35.19
CA LEU A 198 4.39 -3.60 35.02
C LEU A 198 4.70 -2.15 35.42
N MET A 199 3.85 -1.19 35.02
CA MET A 199 4.00 0.21 35.42
C MET A 199 3.82 0.37 36.94
N GLU A 200 2.84 -0.28 37.54
CA GLU A 200 2.64 -0.26 38.99
C GLU A 200 3.86 -0.86 39.73
N MET A 201 4.44 -1.94 39.21
CA MET A 201 5.66 -2.54 39.74
C MET A 201 6.85 -1.58 39.66
N GLU A 202 7.03 -0.88 38.54
CA GLU A 202 8.07 0.14 38.37
C GLU A 202 7.86 1.32 39.34
N ASP A 203 6.63 1.80 39.48
CA ASP A 203 6.27 2.85 40.45
C ASP A 203 6.61 2.44 41.87
N PHE A 204 6.31 1.19 42.26
CA PHE A 204 6.68 0.69 43.59
C PHE A 204 8.19 0.56 43.77
N GLN A 205 8.92 0.12 42.75
CA GLN A 205 10.39 0.10 42.79
C GLN A 205 10.97 1.51 42.92
N ASN A 206 10.40 2.50 42.23
CA ASN A 206 10.83 3.89 42.33
C ASN A 206 10.51 4.47 43.71
N LYS A 207 9.30 4.27 44.23
CA LYS A 207 8.95 4.66 45.61
C LYS A 207 9.88 4.01 46.64
N MET A 208 10.23 2.73 46.45
CA MET A 208 11.18 2.04 47.31
C MET A 208 12.56 2.72 47.27
N LYS A 209 13.07 3.03 46.07
CA LYS A 209 14.34 3.77 45.91
C LYS A 209 14.28 5.15 46.55
N ASP A 210 13.18 5.88 46.34
CA ASP A 210 12.99 7.21 46.92
C ASP A 210 13.05 7.15 48.44
N ILE A 211 12.35 6.19 49.06
CA ILE A 211 12.40 5.97 50.51
C ILE A 211 13.81 5.58 50.95
N GLN A 212 14.48 4.67 50.22
CA GLN A 212 15.81 4.18 50.58
C GLN A 212 16.90 5.26 50.47
N PHE A 213 16.82 6.13 49.46
CA PHE A 213 17.79 7.18 49.18
C PHE A 213 17.36 8.56 49.71
N MET A 214 16.18 8.67 50.34
CA MET A 214 15.70 9.89 50.97
C MET A 214 16.72 10.35 52.01
N LYS A 215 17.32 11.52 51.74
CA LYS A 215 18.18 12.17 52.71
C LYS A 215 17.31 12.85 53.75
N VAL A 216 17.46 12.44 55.00
CA VAL A 216 16.79 13.07 56.13
C VAL A 216 17.37 14.48 56.31
N THR A 217 16.64 15.50 55.85
CA THR A 217 17.01 16.91 55.99
C THR A 217 16.67 17.43 57.38
N ARG A 218 17.27 18.57 57.77
CA ARG A 218 17.02 19.21 59.07
C ARG A 218 15.55 19.58 59.26
N GLU A 219 14.85 19.91 58.19
CA GLU A 219 13.41 20.19 58.20
C GLU A 219 12.59 18.93 58.51
N ILE A 220 12.92 17.80 57.87
CA ILE A 220 12.30 16.49 58.15
C ILE A 220 12.58 16.04 59.59
N GLN A 221 13.80 16.25 60.10
CA GLN A 221 14.13 15.96 61.51
C GLN A 221 13.31 16.82 62.49
N LEU A 222 13.12 18.10 62.17
CA LEU A 222 12.32 19.00 62.99
C LEU A 222 10.85 18.55 62.99
N PHE A 223 10.31 18.15 61.84
CA PHE A 223 8.97 17.57 61.72
C PHE A 223 8.83 16.28 62.53
N LEU A 224 9.76 15.33 62.39
CA LEU A 224 9.69 14.03 63.07
C LEU A 224 9.90 14.13 64.59
N ASN A 225 10.78 15.02 65.06
CA ASN A 225 11.11 15.12 66.48
C ASN A 225 10.19 16.07 67.25
N ASN A 226 9.78 17.19 66.62
CA ASN A 226 9.01 18.27 67.27
C ASN A 226 7.93 18.81 66.32
N VAL A 227 6.88 18.02 66.07
CA VAL A 227 5.76 18.38 65.17
C VAL A 227 5.17 19.76 65.50
N ALA A 228 4.97 20.07 66.79
CA ALA A 228 4.42 21.34 67.23
C ALA A 228 5.32 22.56 66.90
N GLU A 229 6.65 22.40 66.98
CA GLU A 229 7.61 23.45 66.64
C GLU A 229 7.69 23.66 65.11
N TYR A 230 7.56 22.57 64.35
CA TYR A 230 7.49 22.62 62.89
C TYR A 230 6.22 23.34 62.41
N GLU A 231 5.06 22.96 62.95
CA GLU A 231 3.78 23.59 62.61
C GLU A 231 3.77 25.08 62.96
N ALA A 232 4.32 25.45 64.13
CA ALA A 232 4.44 26.86 64.52
C ALA A 232 5.34 27.66 63.55
N LYS A 233 6.50 27.11 63.15
CA LYS A 233 7.39 27.75 62.16
C LYS A 233 6.73 27.89 60.79
N LYS A 234 5.98 26.88 60.35
CA LYS A 234 5.24 26.95 59.08
C LYS A 234 4.08 27.93 59.15
N ALA A 235 3.34 27.98 60.25
CA ALA A 235 2.30 28.96 60.47
C ALA A 235 2.87 30.39 60.46
N ASP A 236 4.02 30.63 61.09
CA ASP A 236 4.72 31.92 61.03
C ASP A 236 5.18 32.29 59.62
N GLU A 237 5.70 31.32 58.86
CA GLU A 237 6.11 31.51 57.47
C GLU A 237 4.90 31.84 56.58
N ILE A 238 3.80 31.12 56.72
CA ILE A 238 2.52 31.37 56.04
C ILE A 238 2.00 32.76 56.39
N ASN A 239 1.93 33.12 57.68
CA ASN A 239 1.48 34.45 58.11
C ASN A 239 2.33 35.58 57.53
N LYS A 240 3.66 35.41 57.45
CA LYS A 240 4.56 36.40 56.83
C LYS A 240 4.30 36.55 55.33
N LEU A 241 4.08 35.43 54.63
CA LEU A 241 3.76 35.44 53.20
C LEU A 241 2.39 36.09 52.96
N GLU A 242 1.38 35.77 53.75
CA GLU A 242 0.04 36.38 53.67
C GLU A 242 0.10 37.89 53.92
N GLN A 243 0.83 38.33 54.95
CA GLN A 243 1.06 39.77 55.20
C GLN A 243 1.78 40.43 54.01
N THR A 244 2.79 39.77 53.44
CA THR A 244 3.50 40.27 52.26
C THR A 244 2.56 40.43 51.07
N ILE A 245 1.75 39.41 50.77
CA ILE A 245 0.75 39.46 49.70
C ILE A 245 -0.23 40.62 49.93
N MET A 246 -0.73 40.79 51.15
CA MET A 246 -1.65 41.88 51.48
C MET A 246 -1.03 43.27 51.28
N THR A 247 0.24 43.45 51.69
CA THR A 247 0.93 44.72 51.44
C THR A 247 1.17 44.98 49.95
N GLN A 248 1.51 43.95 49.18
CA GLN A 248 1.68 44.04 47.73
C GLN A 248 0.36 44.37 47.02
N LEU A 249 -0.75 43.74 47.40
CA LEU A 249 -2.09 44.05 46.88
C LEU A 249 -2.46 45.51 47.14
N LYS A 250 -2.28 45.99 48.38
CA LYS A 250 -2.58 47.39 48.74
C LYS A 250 -1.69 48.38 47.98
N HIS A 251 -0.42 48.06 47.77
CA HIS A 251 0.49 48.88 46.97
C HIS A 251 0.06 48.90 45.50
N HIS A 252 -0.30 47.74 44.95
CA HIS A 252 -0.77 47.61 43.58
C HIS A 252 -2.06 48.40 43.34
N GLU A 253 -3.01 48.33 44.26
CA GLU A 253 -4.27 49.08 44.21
C GLU A 253 -4.02 50.60 44.17
N LYS A 254 -3.14 51.11 45.05
CA LYS A 254 -2.72 52.52 45.03
C LYS A 254 -2.08 52.92 43.70
N LYS A 255 -1.21 52.06 43.16
CA LYS A 255 -0.56 52.29 41.86
C LYS A 255 -1.57 52.33 40.72
N LEU A 256 -2.54 51.40 40.70
CA LEU A 256 -3.64 51.39 39.73
C LEU A 256 -4.51 52.65 39.84
N ALA A 257 -4.85 53.09 41.06
CA ALA A 257 -5.62 54.31 41.27
C ALA A 257 -4.87 55.55 40.76
N HIS A 258 -3.56 55.63 41.01
CA HIS A 258 -2.71 56.71 40.51
C HIS A 258 -2.63 56.71 38.98
N GLN A 259 -2.38 55.55 38.37
CA GLN A 259 -2.34 55.41 36.90
C GLN A 259 -3.69 55.75 36.26
N LYS A 260 -4.81 55.33 36.84
CA LYS A 260 -6.16 55.74 36.41
C LYS A 260 -6.36 57.26 36.47
N LYS A 261 -5.80 57.93 37.49
CA LYS A 261 -5.87 59.40 37.61
C LYS A 261 -5.08 60.08 36.49
N ILE A 262 -3.84 59.65 36.24
CA ILE A 262 -3.00 60.16 35.16
C ILE A 262 -3.68 59.94 33.79
N LEU A 263 -4.23 58.75 33.56
CA LEU A 263 -4.95 58.44 32.32
C LEU A 263 -6.16 59.37 32.11
N ARG A 264 -6.91 59.70 33.16
CA ARG A 264 -8.02 60.67 33.09
C ARG A 264 -7.52 62.08 32.76
N GLU A 265 -6.38 62.48 33.29
CA GLU A 265 -5.76 63.78 33.02
C GLU A 265 -5.27 63.88 31.58
N HIS A 266 -4.53 62.88 31.09
CA HIS A 266 -4.12 62.82 29.69
C HIS A 266 -5.31 62.81 28.73
N ASN A 267 -6.37 62.05 29.03
CA ASN A 267 -7.59 62.07 28.21
C ASN A 267 -8.28 63.44 28.19
N ARG A 268 -8.22 64.23 29.28
CA ARG A 268 -8.73 65.61 29.28
C ARG A 268 -7.87 66.50 28.41
N THR A 269 -6.54 66.37 28.50
CA THR A 269 -5.60 67.13 27.67
C THR A 269 -5.76 66.80 26.19
N ILE A 270 -5.92 65.53 25.83
CA ILE A 270 -6.19 65.09 24.45
C ILE A 270 -7.46 65.76 23.95
N LYS A 271 -8.58 65.67 24.69
CA LYS A 271 -9.84 66.32 24.29
C LYS A 271 -9.72 67.83 24.12
N ALA A 272 -8.98 68.50 25.00
CA ALA A 272 -8.72 69.94 24.89
C ALA A 272 -7.90 70.25 23.63
N LYS A 273 -6.87 69.44 23.34
CA LYS A 273 -6.04 69.59 22.14
C LYS A 273 -6.78 69.26 20.86
N ASP A 274 -7.66 68.27 20.86
CA ASP A 274 -8.53 67.98 19.73
C ASP A 274 -9.46 69.18 19.44
N ALA A 275 -10.04 69.79 20.49
CA ALA A 275 -10.85 71.00 20.33
C ALA A 275 -10.02 72.19 19.81
N ASP A 276 -8.82 72.43 20.37
CA ASP A 276 -7.89 73.44 19.87
C ASP A 276 -7.55 73.20 18.39
N ASN A 277 -7.24 71.96 18.01
CA ASN A 277 -6.93 71.59 16.63
C ASN A 277 -8.12 71.84 15.69
N THR A 278 -9.34 71.47 16.10
CA THR A 278 -10.54 71.76 15.28
C THR A 278 -10.77 73.26 15.08
N ASN A 279 -10.47 74.09 16.09
CA ASN A 279 -10.55 75.54 15.96
C ASN A 279 -9.47 76.07 15.01
N ILE A 280 -8.23 75.59 15.14
CA ILE A 280 -7.12 75.99 14.26
C ILE A 280 -7.40 75.56 12.81
N ASP A 281 -7.96 74.37 12.58
CA ASP A 281 -8.36 73.91 11.25
C ASP A 281 -9.43 74.82 10.63
N SER A 282 -10.40 75.27 11.44
CA SER A 282 -11.40 76.27 11.02
C SER A 282 -10.75 77.61 10.67
N ASP A 283 -9.87 78.13 11.53
CA ASP A 283 -9.13 79.38 11.29
C ASP A 283 -8.24 79.28 10.03
N LEU A 284 -7.63 78.12 9.80
CA LEU A 284 -6.78 77.86 8.64
C LEU A 284 -7.62 77.83 7.37
N MET A 285 -8.81 77.22 7.41
CA MET A 285 -9.75 77.24 6.30
C MET A 285 -10.19 78.67 5.96
N GLU A 286 -10.54 79.49 6.96
CA GLU A 286 -10.91 80.90 6.77
C GLU A 286 -9.75 81.74 6.21
N ARG A 287 -8.54 81.57 6.75
CA ARG A 287 -7.33 82.22 6.23
C ARG A 287 -7.01 81.77 4.80
N ASN A 288 -7.21 80.50 4.47
CA ASN A 288 -6.97 79.98 3.12
C ASN A 288 -7.94 80.60 2.11
N VAL A 289 -9.22 80.77 2.47
CA VAL A 289 -10.18 81.55 1.68
C VAL A 289 -9.66 82.97 1.47
N THR A 290 -9.27 83.66 2.54
CA THR A 290 -8.75 85.04 2.48
C THR A 290 -7.48 85.16 1.61
N VAL A 291 -6.55 84.20 1.71
CA VAL A 291 -5.33 84.17 0.91
C VAL A 291 -5.64 83.90 -0.55
N ASN A 292 -6.57 82.98 -0.86
CA ASN A 292 -6.99 82.73 -2.24
C ASN A 292 -7.69 83.96 -2.84
N GLU A 293 -8.53 84.67 -2.08
CA GLU A 293 -9.13 85.94 -2.50
C GLU A 293 -8.04 86.99 -2.77
N ARG A 294 -7.06 87.14 -1.88
CA ARG A 294 -5.93 88.06 -2.08
C ARG A 294 -5.07 87.67 -3.26
N LYS A 295 -4.81 86.38 -3.46
CA LYS A 295 -4.04 85.86 -4.61
C LYS A 295 -4.78 86.11 -5.90
N LEU A 296 -6.10 85.93 -5.95
CA LEU A 296 -6.94 86.28 -7.08
C LEU A 296 -6.87 87.79 -7.37
N ILE A 297 -6.96 88.63 -6.34
CA ILE A 297 -6.81 90.10 -6.46
C ILE A 297 -5.40 90.46 -6.96
N ASP A 298 -4.35 89.82 -6.46
CA ASP A 298 -2.98 90.09 -6.89
C ASP A 298 -2.68 89.53 -8.28
N GLU A 299 -3.25 88.40 -8.71
CA GLU A 299 -3.17 87.92 -10.10
C GLU A 299 -3.87 88.92 -11.04
N VAL A 300 -5.06 89.40 -10.69
CA VAL A 300 -5.78 90.46 -11.44
C VAL A 300 -5.00 91.77 -11.46
N ASN A 301 -4.25 92.10 -10.39
CA ASN A 301 -3.43 93.31 -10.32
C ASN A 301 -2.00 93.14 -10.86
N ALA A 302 -1.46 91.92 -10.97
CA ALA A 302 -0.15 91.62 -11.53
C ALA A 302 -0.14 91.86 -13.05
N ASP A 303 -1.26 91.59 -13.73
CA ASP A 303 -1.50 92.03 -15.11
C ASP A 303 -1.40 93.57 -15.26
N ARG A 304 -1.68 94.33 -14.20
CA ARG A 304 -1.54 95.80 -14.17
C ARG A 304 -0.18 96.29 -13.64
N ARG A 305 0.66 95.42 -13.06
CA ARG A 305 1.92 95.77 -12.37
C ARG A 305 3.17 95.15 -13.02
N SER A 306 3.10 94.74 -14.29
CA SER A 306 4.29 94.38 -15.06
C SER A 306 5.21 95.60 -15.30
N ASP A 307 6.47 95.42 -14.91
CA ASP A 307 7.52 96.40 -14.61
C ASP A 307 8.23 97.01 -15.84
N ALA A 308 7.50 97.25 -16.93
CA ALA A 308 8.07 97.87 -18.13
C ALA A 308 8.19 99.41 -18.03
N GLY A 309 7.56 100.03 -17.02
CA GLY A 309 7.41 101.49 -16.93
C GLY A 309 8.41 102.23 -16.03
N LYS A 310 9.05 101.56 -15.05
CA LYS A 310 9.87 102.23 -14.03
C LYS A 310 11.25 102.68 -14.53
N ASP A 311 11.92 101.88 -15.34
CA ASP A 311 13.26 102.20 -15.83
C ASP A 311 13.30 103.44 -16.74
N LYS A 312 12.27 103.62 -17.60
CA LYS A 312 12.16 104.81 -18.45
C LYS A 312 12.05 106.11 -17.64
N ARG A 313 11.30 106.08 -16.53
CA ARG A 313 11.06 107.27 -15.70
C ARG A 313 12.30 107.69 -14.91
N TYR A 314 13.17 106.75 -14.55
CA TYR A 314 14.42 107.06 -13.84
C TYR A 314 15.47 107.74 -14.74
N MET A 315 15.62 107.27 -15.98
CA MET A 315 16.56 107.90 -16.94
C MET A 315 16.18 109.36 -17.27
N GLU A 316 14.89 109.67 -17.44
CA GLU A 316 14.43 111.04 -17.72
C GLU A 316 14.75 112.00 -16.57
N ILE A 317 14.61 111.55 -15.31
CA ILE A 317 14.86 112.39 -14.13
C ILE A 317 16.36 112.74 -14.02
N VAL A 318 17.24 111.78 -14.31
CA VAL A 318 18.70 112.00 -14.26
C VAL A 318 19.16 112.96 -15.36
N GLN A 319 18.63 112.83 -16.59
CA GLN A 319 18.94 113.77 -17.67
C GLN A 319 18.47 115.20 -17.36
N ARG A 320 17.26 115.36 -16.80
CA ARG A 320 16.71 116.67 -16.45
C ARG A 320 17.54 117.38 -15.38
N ARG A 321 18.10 116.65 -14.41
CA ARG A 321 18.93 117.24 -13.35
C ARG A 321 20.28 117.75 -13.87
N LYS A 322 20.94 117.02 -14.78
CA LYS A 322 22.19 117.48 -15.42
C LYS A 322 22.00 118.79 -16.21
N LEU A 323 20.88 118.95 -16.91
CA LEU A 323 20.57 120.19 -17.65
C LEU A 323 20.35 121.39 -16.71
N VAL A 324 19.69 121.18 -15.56
CA VAL A 324 19.45 122.24 -14.57
C VAL A 324 20.74 122.73 -13.91
N ASP A 325 21.66 121.81 -13.59
CA ASP A 325 22.94 122.18 -12.97
C ASP A 325 23.84 122.95 -13.95
N LEU A 326 23.81 122.61 -15.25
CA LEU A 326 24.54 123.35 -16.29
C LEU A 326 23.98 124.79 -16.48
N ALA A 327 22.66 124.95 -16.46
CA ALA A 327 22.02 126.26 -16.55
C ALA A 327 22.34 127.15 -15.34
N LYS A 328 22.46 126.58 -14.14
CA LYS A 328 22.88 127.29 -12.93
C LYS A 328 24.32 127.79 -13.00
N ALA A 329 25.24 126.98 -13.52
CA ALA A 329 26.64 127.39 -13.70
C ALA A 329 26.76 128.57 -14.68
N GLN A 330 26.04 128.53 -15.81
CA GLN A 330 26.01 129.62 -16.78
C GLN A 330 25.39 130.91 -16.22
N ALA A 331 24.34 130.81 -15.40
CA ALA A 331 23.76 131.98 -14.75
C ALA A 331 24.74 132.67 -13.77
N GLN A 332 25.59 131.90 -13.11
CA GLN A 332 26.62 132.42 -12.21
C GLN A 332 27.69 133.22 -12.97
N GLU A 333 28.15 132.74 -14.13
CA GLU A 333 29.10 133.48 -14.97
C GLU A 333 28.50 134.78 -15.53
N VAL A 334 27.23 134.76 -15.95
CA VAL A 334 26.54 135.98 -16.42
C VAL A 334 26.40 137.02 -15.30
N ALA A 335 26.18 136.58 -14.05
CA ALA A 335 26.11 137.49 -12.91
C ALA A 335 27.46 138.16 -12.62
N VAL A 336 28.57 137.41 -12.72
CA VAL A 336 29.93 137.96 -12.57
C VAL A 336 30.24 138.97 -13.68
N LEU A 337 29.90 138.66 -14.93
CA LEU A 337 30.09 139.60 -16.05
C LEU A 337 29.24 140.88 -15.92
N ARG A 338 27.99 140.78 -15.39
CA ARG A 338 27.17 141.97 -15.11
C ARG A 338 27.75 142.84 -14.00
N ALA A 339 28.32 142.26 -12.95
CA ALA A 339 28.98 143.01 -11.88
C ALA A 339 30.23 143.76 -12.39
N GLU A 340 30.99 143.17 -13.32
CA GLU A 340 32.16 143.81 -13.93
C GLU A 340 31.75 144.98 -14.86
N VAL A 341 30.60 144.89 -15.53
CA VAL A 341 30.02 145.99 -16.32
C VAL A 341 29.53 147.13 -15.43
N GLU A 342 28.89 146.83 -14.30
CA GLU A 342 28.47 147.84 -13.32
C GLU A 342 29.69 148.58 -12.72
N ARG A 343 30.79 147.84 -12.49
CA ARG A 343 32.10 148.39 -12.06
C ARG A 343 32.68 149.40 -13.05
N LEU A 344 32.40 149.24 -14.35
CA LEU A 344 32.81 150.20 -15.38
C LEU A 344 31.84 151.40 -15.48
N ARG A 345 30.54 151.22 -15.21
CA ARG A 345 29.54 152.29 -15.29
C ARG A 345 29.62 153.33 -14.17
N MET A 346 29.88 152.91 -12.92
CA MET A 346 29.96 153.85 -11.79
C MET A 346 31.26 154.67 -11.76
N ARG A 347 32.22 154.41 -12.67
CA ARG A 347 33.50 155.16 -12.80
C ARG A 347 33.37 156.51 -13.53
N THR A 348 32.18 156.93 -13.98
CA THR A 348 32.13 158.07 -14.93
C THR A 348 31.09 159.17 -14.73
N PHE A 349 30.01 159.06 -13.94
CA PHE A 349 29.12 160.23 -13.72
C PHE A 349 28.35 160.17 -12.38
N PRO A 350 28.22 161.29 -11.65
CA PRO A 350 27.24 161.45 -10.57
C PRO A 350 25.85 161.83 -11.15
N ALA A 351 24.77 161.62 -10.38
CA ALA A 351 23.36 161.96 -10.72
C ALA A 351 22.74 161.12 -11.88
N LEU A 352 21.43 160.85 -11.99
CA LEU A 352 20.17 161.39 -11.46
C LEU A 352 19.03 160.35 -11.80
N VAL A 353 17.89 160.37 -11.05
CA VAL A 353 16.49 160.08 -11.55
C VAL A 353 16.12 158.62 -11.92
N GLN A 354 14.93 158.03 -11.76
CA GLN A 354 13.61 158.14 -11.07
C GLN A 354 12.80 156.92 -11.63
N VAL A 355 11.74 156.44 -10.93
CA VAL A 355 10.48 155.90 -11.57
C VAL A 355 10.63 154.61 -12.42
N GLU A 356 9.68 153.70 -12.63
CA GLU A 356 8.44 153.15 -12.08
C GLU A 356 8.22 151.83 -12.86
N HIS A 357 7.31 150.97 -12.37
CA HIS A 357 6.72 149.79 -13.02
C HIS A 357 7.60 148.55 -13.26
#